data_AF-A0A7K0RHY8-F1
#
_entry.id   AF-A0A7K0RHY8-F1
#
_cell.length_a   1.000
_cell.length_b   1.000
_cell.length_c   1.000
_cell.angle_alpha   90.00
_cell.angle_beta   90.00
_cell.angle_gamma   90.00
#
_symmetry.space_group_name_H-M   'P 1'
#
loop_
_entity.id
_entity.type
_entity.pdbx_description
1 polymer ?
#
loop_
_entity_poly.entity_id
_entity_poly.type
_entity_poly.pdbx_seq_one_letter_code
_entity_poly.pdbx_strand_id
1 'polypeptide(L)'
;MGAKGLPQEPAARRTMPPFGEEHDELRDSLRRFVAAELAPHADEWERERWFPNELFPRMGELGFFGLGKPTEIGGQGGDVLHEAVLAEELAACGSAGVAAGLGAHVAIATPPVWKFGTDDQH
;
A
#
# COMPACT_ATOMS: atom_id res chain seq x y z
N MET A 1 -5.80 -28.20 -15.26
CA MET A 1 -4.95 -27.39 -14.35
C MET A 1 -5.85 -26.35 -13.72
N GLY A 2 -6.21 -26.54 -12.46
CA GLY A 2 -7.22 -25.73 -11.79
C GLY A 2 -6.69 -24.34 -11.44
N ALA A 3 -7.44 -23.31 -11.79
CA ALA A 3 -7.21 -21.96 -11.29
C ALA A 3 -7.19 -22.02 -9.76
N LYS A 4 -6.07 -21.59 -9.16
CA LYS A 4 -5.96 -21.39 -7.71
C LYS A 4 -6.81 -20.16 -7.38
N GLY A 5 -8.11 -20.37 -7.23
CA GLY A 5 -9.04 -19.32 -6.80
C GLY A 5 -8.61 -18.81 -5.43
N LEU A 6 -8.41 -17.49 -5.33
CA LEU A 6 -8.27 -16.82 -4.05
C LEU A 6 -9.51 -17.16 -3.19
N PRO A 7 -9.33 -17.41 -1.88
CA PRO A 7 -10.43 -17.81 -1.00
C PRO A 7 -11.60 -16.81 -1.08
N GLN A 8 -12.80 -17.34 -1.28
CA GLN A 8 -14.05 -16.58 -1.31
C GLN A 8 -14.48 -16.27 0.13
N GLU A 9 -14.74 -14.98 0.36
CA GLU A 9 -15.01 -14.29 1.63
C GLU A 9 -13.97 -14.47 2.77
N PRO A 10 -13.32 -13.39 3.23
CA PRO A 10 -12.49 -13.49 4.42
C PRO A 10 -13.37 -13.81 5.63
N ALA A 11 -13.09 -14.92 6.32
CA ALA A 11 -13.64 -15.19 7.64
C ALA A 11 -13.51 -13.92 8.50
N ALA A 12 -14.55 -13.57 9.27
CA ALA A 12 -14.58 -12.40 10.13
C ALA A 12 -13.26 -12.30 10.91
N ARG A 13 -12.39 -11.37 10.51
CA ARG A 13 -11.06 -11.25 11.07
C ARG A 13 -11.23 -10.72 12.47
N ARG A 14 -10.67 -11.46 13.43
CA ARG A 14 -10.54 -10.96 14.79
C ARG A 14 -9.49 -9.87 14.75
N THR A 15 -9.88 -8.63 15.06
CA THR A 15 -8.93 -7.53 15.28
C THR A 15 -7.90 -7.99 16.31
N MET A 16 -6.62 -7.92 15.94
CA MET A 16 -5.51 -8.43 16.75
C MET A 16 -4.65 -7.26 17.24
N PRO A 17 -4.42 -7.11 18.55
CA PRO A 17 -3.45 -6.14 19.04
C PRO A 17 -2.08 -6.34 18.37
N PRO A 18 -1.38 -5.26 17.99
CA PRO A 18 -1.67 -3.85 18.28
C PRO A 18 -2.67 -3.16 17.33
N PHE A 19 -3.23 -3.86 16.33
CA PHE A 19 -4.19 -3.30 15.38
C PHE A 19 -5.58 -3.07 16.00
N GLY A 20 -6.33 -2.16 15.38
CA GLY A 20 -7.68 -1.72 15.76
C GLY A 20 -8.64 -1.77 14.58
N GLU A 21 -9.90 -1.39 14.80
CA GLU A 21 -10.95 -1.43 13.76
C GLU A 21 -10.62 -0.58 12.53
N GLU A 22 -10.07 0.62 12.73
CA GLU A 22 -9.59 1.49 11.64
C GLU A 22 -8.54 0.81 10.74
N HIS A 23 -7.69 -0.03 11.34
CA HIS A 23 -6.67 -0.78 10.59
C HIS A 23 -7.32 -1.90 9.77
N ASP A 24 -8.38 -2.53 10.26
CA ASP A 24 -9.12 -3.56 9.52
C ASP A 24 -9.90 -2.95 8.35
N GLU A 25 -10.50 -1.76 8.53
CA GLU A 25 -11.16 -1.01 7.45
C GLU A 25 -10.18 -0.58 6.35
N LEU A 26 -9.02 -0.03 6.75
CA LEU A 26 -7.94 0.31 5.83
C LEU A 26 -7.46 -0.95 5.08
N ARG A 27 -7.29 -2.06 5.79
CA ARG A 27 -6.85 -3.33 5.24
C ARG A 27 -7.79 -3.83 4.16
N ASP A 28 -9.09 -3.76 4.38
CA ASP A 28 -10.08 -4.18 3.39
C ASP A 28 -10.09 -3.26 2.16
N SER A 29 -9.87 -1.96 2.36
CA SER A 29 -9.72 -1.00 1.26
C SER A 29 -8.49 -1.28 0.41
N LEU A 30 -7.34 -1.52 1.04
CA LEU A 30 -6.11 -1.89 0.37
C LEU A 30 -6.22 -3.25 -0.32
N ARG A 31 -6.85 -4.25 0.31
CA ARG A 31 -7.04 -5.56 -0.31
C ARG A 31 -7.86 -5.46 -1.59
N ARG A 32 -8.93 -4.66 -1.59
CA ARG A 32 -9.74 -4.43 -2.80
C ARG A 32 -8.90 -3.78 -3.90
N PHE A 33 -8.12 -2.77 -3.57
CA PHE A 33 -7.20 -2.14 -4.51
C PHE A 33 -6.17 -3.14 -5.07
N VAL A 34 -5.48 -3.88 -4.21
CA VAL A 34 -4.49 -4.90 -4.61
C VAL A 34 -5.12 -5.95 -5.51
N ALA A 35 -6.28 -6.49 -5.14
CA ALA A 35 -6.96 -7.52 -5.91
C ALA A 35 -7.50 -7.03 -7.26
N ALA A 36 -7.90 -5.75 -7.35
CA ALA A 36 -8.47 -5.18 -8.57
C ALA A 36 -7.42 -4.60 -9.52
N GLU A 37 -6.40 -3.92 -8.99
CA GLU A 37 -5.50 -3.07 -9.78
C GLU A 37 -4.06 -3.62 -9.86
N LEU A 38 -3.62 -4.49 -8.93
CA LEU A 38 -2.24 -4.99 -8.90
C LEU A 38 -2.14 -6.48 -9.26
N ALA A 39 -2.79 -7.34 -8.47
CA ALA A 39 -2.65 -8.79 -8.58
C ALA A 39 -2.96 -9.38 -9.96
N PRO A 40 -3.94 -8.88 -10.74
CA PRO A 40 -4.20 -9.40 -12.09
C PRO A 40 -3.03 -9.23 -13.07
N HIS A 41 -2.11 -8.32 -12.80
CA HIS A 41 -1.03 -7.94 -13.73
C HIS A 41 0.37 -8.40 -13.26
N ALA A 42 0.48 -8.97 -12.05
CA ALA A 42 1.77 -9.29 -11.43
C ALA A 42 2.67 -10.18 -12.30
N ASP A 43 2.14 -11.27 -12.86
CA ASP A 43 2.91 -12.20 -13.72
C ASP A 43 3.43 -11.54 -15.01
N GLU A 44 2.68 -10.58 -15.54
CA GLU A 44 3.08 -9.79 -16.71
C GLU A 44 4.22 -8.84 -16.35
N TRP A 45 4.06 -8.05 -15.30
CA TRP A 45 5.06 -7.09 -14.87
C TRP A 45 6.38 -7.73 -14.42
N GLU A 46 6.31 -8.87 -13.73
CA GLU A 46 7.51 -9.65 -13.36
C GLU A 46 8.25 -10.17 -14.61
N ARG A 47 7.51 -10.65 -15.62
CA ARG A 47 8.11 -11.11 -16.88
C ARG A 47 8.75 -9.96 -17.65
N GLU A 48 8.10 -8.80 -17.68
CA GLU A 48 8.57 -7.60 -18.37
C GLU A 48 9.66 -6.84 -17.61
N ARG A 49 9.83 -7.15 -16.31
CA ARG A 49 10.72 -6.44 -15.37
C ARG A 49 10.40 -4.95 -15.28
N TRP A 50 9.12 -4.62 -15.45
CA TRP A 50 8.62 -3.26 -15.41
C TRP A 50 7.16 -3.28 -14.95
N PHE A 51 6.77 -2.27 -14.18
CA PHE A 51 5.37 -2.03 -13.85
C PHE A 51 5.02 -0.57 -14.19
N PRO A 52 3.74 -0.26 -14.48
CA PRO A 52 3.32 1.06 -14.93
C PRO A 52 3.63 2.16 -13.90
N ASN A 53 4.16 3.28 -14.37
CA ASN A 53 4.44 4.44 -13.53
C ASN A 53 3.14 5.08 -13.00
N GLU A 54 2.03 4.85 -13.70
CA GLU A 54 0.69 5.32 -13.40
C GLU A 54 0.16 4.79 -12.05
N LEU A 55 0.78 3.73 -11.51
CA LEU A 55 0.47 3.26 -10.16
C LEU A 55 0.84 4.29 -9.08
N PHE A 56 1.87 5.12 -9.28
CA PHE A 56 2.25 6.16 -8.31
C PHE A 56 1.22 7.28 -8.17
N PRO A 57 0.78 7.97 -9.25
CA PRO A 57 -0.30 8.96 -9.13
C PRO A 57 -1.58 8.30 -8.62
N ARG A 58 -1.88 7.06 -9.03
CA ARG A 58 -3.04 6.32 -8.53
C ARG A 58 -3.01 6.09 -7.02
N MET A 59 -1.87 5.69 -6.47
CA MET A 59 -1.65 5.55 -5.03
C MET A 59 -1.79 6.89 -4.29
N GLY A 60 -1.35 7.99 -4.92
CA GLY A 60 -1.53 9.35 -4.41
C GLY A 60 -2.99 9.79 -4.36
N GLU A 61 -3.76 9.57 -5.44
CA GLU A 61 -5.20 9.86 -5.52
C GLU A 61 -6.01 9.12 -4.46
N LEU A 62 -5.63 7.87 -4.17
CA LEU A 62 -6.26 7.04 -3.13
C LEU A 62 -5.80 7.43 -1.70
N GLY A 63 -4.82 8.31 -1.57
CA GLY A 63 -4.27 8.75 -0.29
C GLY A 63 -3.35 7.73 0.40
N PHE A 64 -2.99 6.63 -0.27
CA PHE A 64 -2.24 5.53 0.35
C PHE A 64 -0.77 5.87 0.63
N PHE A 65 -0.18 6.86 -0.05
CA PHE A 65 1.16 7.32 0.28
C PHE A 65 1.23 8.22 1.52
N GLY A 66 0.10 8.79 1.94
CA GLY A 66 0.02 9.71 3.07
C GLY A 66 -0.42 9.08 4.39
N LEU A 67 -0.58 7.75 4.46
CA LEU A 67 -1.24 7.06 5.58
C LEU A 67 -0.67 7.43 6.96
N GLY A 68 0.66 7.33 7.12
CA GLY A 68 1.34 7.65 8.38
C GLY A 68 1.88 9.08 8.49
N LYS A 69 1.41 10.00 7.62
CA LYS A 69 1.93 11.37 7.52
C LYS A 69 0.95 12.39 8.09
N PRO A 70 1.42 13.49 8.71
CA PRO A 70 0.54 14.53 9.26
C PRO A 70 -0.37 15.16 8.21
N THR A 71 -1.57 15.56 8.61
CA THR A 71 -2.55 16.19 7.70
C THR A 71 -2.10 17.55 7.18
N GLU A 72 -1.26 18.27 7.92
CA GLU A 72 -0.72 19.59 7.59
C GLU A 72 0.15 19.58 6.33
N ILE A 73 0.68 18.41 5.96
CA ILE A 73 1.49 18.21 4.76
C ILE A 73 0.78 17.33 3.72
N GLY A 74 -0.55 17.22 3.81
CA GLY A 74 -1.36 16.43 2.88
C GLY A 74 -1.42 14.93 3.18
N GLY A 75 -0.98 14.51 4.37
CA GLY A 75 -1.14 13.13 4.85
C GLY A 75 -2.54 12.83 5.40
N GLN A 76 -2.70 11.61 5.93
CA GLN A 76 -3.96 11.09 6.47
C GLN A 76 -4.00 11.09 8.01
N GLY A 77 -2.90 11.44 8.69
CA GLY A 77 -2.83 11.54 10.15
C GLY A 77 -2.78 10.20 10.90
N GLY A 78 -2.59 9.08 10.19
CA GLY A 78 -2.38 7.77 10.79
C GLY A 78 -0.96 7.59 11.33
N ASP A 79 -0.62 6.36 11.70
CA ASP A 79 0.63 6.01 12.37
C ASP A 79 1.40 4.89 11.65
N VAL A 80 2.42 4.34 12.32
CA VAL A 80 3.22 3.23 11.79
C VAL A 80 2.42 1.95 11.56
N LEU A 81 1.31 1.75 12.29
CA LEU A 81 0.46 0.58 12.11
C LEU A 81 -0.36 0.70 10.82
N HIS A 82 -0.76 1.90 10.43
CA HIS A 82 -1.37 2.16 9.12
C HIS A 82 -0.40 1.84 7.97
N GLU A 83 0.86 2.27 8.10
CA GLU A 83 1.90 1.93 7.12
C GLU A 83 2.23 0.42 7.12
N ALA A 84 2.15 -0.25 8.27
CA ALA A 84 2.30 -1.70 8.35
C ALA A 84 1.18 -2.45 7.61
N VAL A 85 -0.08 -2.01 7.74
CA VAL A 85 -1.21 -2.58 6.98
C VAL A 85 -0.98 -2.43 5.48
N LEU A 86 -0.51 -1.26 5.02
CA LEU A 86 -0.12 -1.05 3.63
C LEU A 86 0.93 -2.06 3.17
N ALA A 87 2.01 -2.23 3.93
CA ALA A 87 3.07 -3.16 3.60
C ALA A 87 2.57 -4.61 3.50
N GLU A 88 1.72 -5.05 4.44
CA GLU A 88 1.13 -6.39 4.45
C GLU A 88 0.26 -6.67 3.22
N GLU A 89 -0.62 -5.73 2.85
CA GLU A 89 -1.51 -5.93 1.71
C GLU A 89 -0.76 -5.79 0.38
N LEU A 90 0.22 -4.90 0.26
CA LEU A 90 1.10 -4.84 -0.93
C LEU A 90 1.89 -6.14 -1.13
N ALA A 91 2.33 -6.79 -0.06
CA ALA A 91 3.03 -8.08 -0.15
C ALA A 91 2.14 -9.19 -0.76
N ALA A 92 0.82 -9.05 -0.69
CA ALA A 92 -0.14 -9.99 -1.27
C ALA A 92 -0.38 -9.77 -2.79
N CYS A 93 0.21 -8.76 -3.42
CA CYS A 93 -0.04 -8.44 -4.83
C CYS A 93 0.59 -9.44 -5.82
N GLY A 94 1.44 -10.36 -5.37
CA GLY A 94 2.07 -11.37 -6.23
C GLY A 94 3.30 -10.89 -7.02
N SER A 95 3.67 -9.61 -6.92
CA SER A 95 4.90 -9.05 -7.49
C SER A 95 5.76 -8.40 -6.41
N ALA A 96 6.97 -8.92 -6.20
CA ALA A 96 7.91 -8.35 -5.24
C ALA A 96 8.44 -6.99 -5.73
N GLY A 97 8.59 -6.82 -7.05
CA GLY A 97 9.02 -5.56 -7.66
C GLY A 97 8.02 -4.42 -7.41
N VAL A 98 6.72 -4.67 -7.60
CA VAL A 98 5.66 -3.68 -7.34
C VAL A 98 5.57 -3.35 -5.85
N ALA A 99 5.54 -4.37 -4.99
CA ALA A 99 5.47 -4.16 -3.54
C ALA A 99 6.67 -3.34 -3.03
N ALA A 100 7.88 -3.64 -3.50
CA ALA A 100 9.09 -2.89 -3.15
C ALA A 100 9.05 -1.46 -3.70
N GLY A 101 8.65 -1.26 -4.96
CA GLY A 101 8.60 0.05 -5.59
C GLY A 101 7.64 1.02 -4.91
N LEU A 102 6.39 0.57 -4.66
CA LEU A 102 5.37 1.37 -3.99
C LEU A 102 5.70 1.55 -2.49
N GLY A 103 6.14 0.49 -1.81
CA GLY A 103 6.50 0.56 -0.40
C GLY A 103 7.71 1.46 -0.12
N ALA A 104 8.72 1.44 -1.00
CA ALA A 104 9.87 2.33 -0.88
C ALA A 104 9.50 3.82 -0.98
N HIS A 105 8.44 4.17 -1.72
CA HIS A 105 7.98 5.56 -1.78
C HIS A 105 7.57 6.07 -0.38
N VAL A 106 6.83 5.27 0.38
CA VAL A 106 6.32 5.61 1.72
C VAL A 106 7.41 5.52 2.78
N ALA A 107 8.24 4.47 2.73
CA ALA A 107 9.17 4.15 3.81
C ALA A 107 10.61 4.67 3.60
N ILE A 108 10.99 5.06 2.37
CA ILE A 108 12.37 5.45 2.02
C ILE A 108 12.42 6.80 1.32
N ALA A 109 11.61 7.03 0.28
CA ALA A 109 11.73 8.23 -0.55
C ALA A 109 11.17 9.49 0.13
N THR A 110 9.95 9.40 0.68
CA THR A 110 9.28 10.55 1.32
C THR A 110 9.79 10.90 2.73
N PRO A 111 10.24 9.96 3.59
CA PRO A 111 10.63 10.32 4.96
C PRO A 111 11.82 11.29 5.08
N PRO A 112 12.88 11.22 4.25
CA PRO A 112 13.98 12.19 4.30
C PRO A 112 13.51 13.61 3.98
N VAL A 113 12.65 13.77 2.96
CA VAL A 113 12.08 15.08 2.60
C VAL A 113 11.22 15.60 3.74
N TRP A 114 10.28 14.79 4.25
CA TRP A 114 9.41 15.19 5.36
C TRP A 114 10.16 15.56 6.65
N LYS A 115 11.19 14.79 7.02
CA LYS A 115 11.86 14.97 8.32
C LYS A 115 12.96 16.03 8.30
N PHE A 116 13.59 16.23 7.15
CA PHE A 116 14.82 17.04 7.06
C PHE A 116 14.78 18.08 5.94
N GLY A 117 13.67 18.16 5.19
CA GLY A 117 13.45 19.19 4.19
C GLY A 117 13.32 20.57 4.82
N THR A 118 13.82 21.58 4.12
CA THR A 118 13.50 22.98 4.41
C THR A 118 12.08 23.31 3.98
N ASP A 119 11.53 24.43 4.44
CA ASP A 119 10.21 24.90 4.00
C ASP A 119 10.09 25.00 2.45
N ASP A 120 11.17 25.41 1.76
CA ASP A 120 11.20 25.48 0.28
C ASP A 120 11.30 24.09 -0.41
N GLN A 121 11.55 23.02 0.34
CA GLN A 121 11.71 21.64 -0.17
C GLN A 121 10.50 20.74 0.10
N HIS A 122 9.55 21.20 0.92
CA HIS A 122 8.26 20.55 1.15
C HIS A 122 7.26 20.94 0.05
#